data_AF-A0A5C3NUE1-F1
#
_entry.id   AF-A0A5C3NUE1-F1
#
_cell.length_a   1.000
_cell.length_b   1.000
_cell.length_c   1.000
_cell.angle_alpha   90.00
_cell.angle_beta   90.00
_cell.angle_gamma   90.00
#
_symmetry.space_group_name_H-M   'P 1'
#
loop_
_entity.id
_entity.type
_entity.pdbx_description
1 polymer ?
#
loop_
_entity_poly.entity_id
_entity_poly.type
_entity_poly.pdbx_seq_one_letter_code
_entity_poly.pdbx_strand_id
1 'polypeptide(L)'
;MSSATSILSLPQEIIESILTFSAAADDACAIASLAQACRQLRSVVYDPEDRHLWRVIFRAAFDDPRNVHRDLSAFDWHQAFTERVWARRYIHRHARPLQVPKKPHLRSTRATLLPIDQLSDEHTSTAHLDNLRALNAVVHAICTAAPCPPLPPRVGTARTDSHDLPPLTELHAHTPRFPPPLPQHLSLNVEWLRRTLSDGLPYAVIGLLSNEFAEISWRHLPEAQSLGQLTSYLGFIPVPVIESQSPPVSPTSSRRGRGKSTTQDHAETIDMSESAQRERARNCARPLAFQMRYLSRRRNWGPYLPWPPKAPKPAAVPSVDDHTADDDDEDMDSDEDYVPPDDGETTSSATPEPPDGPTLPPGAVPPPQHLYPDWTWLAAARIVAECKLRAHVDATDAARLEAWDNLRAGAWGPASDTGRDGSMEAEADDRAEPLSGDVEEWKKHQRDWAGAEGAWRRLVCWLDYDDLIYHNSYGDFIDSTLDEAWIIVPLSLQITGYSAPSIAAYPDRPTIHVKGEMGGAGWVGSVEANDDDVRHCHGTVSMLPDGNVRWSITSTAPNSMQDEWASEAVQLGGVGSAMGSLGMWTGAFHEDGDPLGVMWQWRVG
;
A
#
# COMPACT_ATOMS: atom_id res chain seq x y z
N MET A 1 29.39 15.26 55.90
CA MET A 1 29.44 15.61 54.46
C MET A 1 28.67 14.52 53.72
N SER A 2 27.47 14.84 53.24
CA SER A 2 26.68 13.90 52.43
C SER A 2 27.39 13.74 51.10
N SER A 3 27.94 12.54 50.83
CA SER A 3 28.44 12.20 49.50
C SER A 3 27.29 12.41 48.51
N ALA A 4 27.43 13.36 47.58
CA ALA A 4 26.43 13.56 46.55
C ALA A 4 26.42 12.29 45.67
N THR A 5 25.33 11.53 45.76
CA THR A 5 25.09 10.36 44.91
C THR A 5 25.00 10.83 43.45
N SER A 6 26.04 10.51 42.68
CA SER A 6 26.12 10.83 41.25
C SER A 6 25.40 9.76 40.43
N ILE A 7 24.77 10.13 39.32
CA ILE A 7 24.19 9.18 38.36
C ILE A 7 25.23 8.15 37.87
N LEU A 8 26.51 8.52 37.83
CA LEU A 8 27.62 7.64 37.44
C LEU A 8 27.95 6.58 38.49
N SER A 9 27.38 6.69 39.70
CA SER A 9 27.52 5.68 40.75
C SER A 9 26.43 4.61 40.74
N LEU A 10 25.45 4.75 39.83
CA LEU A 10 24.40 3.74 39.64
C LEU A 10 24.94 2.52 38.89
N PRO A 11 24.44 1.31 39.19
CA PRO A 11 24.66 0.13 38.35
C PRO A 11 24.19 0.37 36.92
N GLN A 12 24.85 -0.27 35.94
CA GLN A 12 24.55 -0.10 34.52
C GLN A 12 23.10 -0.47 34.21
N GLU A 13 22.57 -1.51 34.83
CA GLU A 13 21.20 -2.01 34.66
C GLU A 13 20.14 -0.96 35.04
N ILE A 14 20.46 -0.11 36.03
CA ILE A 14 19.59 0.99 36.45
C ILE A 14 19.63 2.12 35.40
N ILE A 15 20.80 2.41 34.85
CA ILE A 15 20.95 3.39 33.76
C ILE A 15 20.18 2.91 32.52
N GLU A 16 20.32 1.64 32.14
CA GLU A 16 19.58 1.02 31.04
C GLU A 16 18.05 1.04 31.27
N SER A 17 17.61 0.82 32.51
CA SER A 17 16.20 0.92 32.88
C SER A 17 15.66 2.36 32.73
N ILE A 18 16.45 3.37 33.11
CA ILE A 18 16.10 4.80 32.92
C ILE A 18 15.98 5.13 31.42
N LEU A 19 16.91 4.64 30.59
CA LEU A 19 16.86 4.81 29.14
C LEU A 19 15.60 4.18 28.52
N THR A 20 15.27 2.97 28.95
CA THR A 20 14.06 2.24 28.52
C THR A 20 12.80 2.99 28.91
N PHE A 21 12.74 3.52 30.13
CA PHE A 21 11.61 4.33 30.60
C PHE A 21 11.46 5.62 29.78
N SER A 22 12.56 6.27 29.43
CA SER A 22 12.55 7.49 28.61
C SER A 22 11.96 7.23 27.22
N ALA A 23 12.28 6.09 26.60
CA ALA A 23 11.69 5.67 25.34
C ALA A 23 10.18 5.40 25.45
N ALA A 24 9.75 4.68 26.50
CA ALA A 24 8.32 4.42 26.76
C ALA A 24 7.51 5.70 27.04
N ALA A 25 8.15 6.71 27.65
CA ALA A 25 7.55 8.00 27.98
C ALA A 25 7.54 8.99 26.79
N ASP A 26 7.86 8.53 25.58
CA ASP A 26 7.91 9.35 24.36
C ASP A 26 9.01 10.43 24.34
N ASP A 27 10.04 10.30 25.19
CA ASP A 27 11.23 11.15 25.21
C ASP A 27 12.47 10.40 24.72
N ALA A 28 12.38 9.90 23.48
CA ALA A 28 13.48 9.17 22.84
C ALA A 28 14.77 10.00 22.68
N CYS A 29 14.66 11.33 22.69
CA CYS A 29 15.80 12.23 22.51
C CYS A 29 16.63 12.38 23.78
N ALA A 30 16.04 12.13 24.95
CA ALA A 30 16.77 12.06 26.21
C ALA A 30 17.92 11.04 26.18
N ILE A 31 17.76 9.93 25.43
CA ILE A 31 18.82 8.92 25.25
C ILE A 31 20.07 9.53 24.60
N ALA A 32 19.88 10.26 23.51
CA ALA A 32 20.97 10.94 22.81
C ALA A 32 21.57 12.07 23.66
N SER A 33 20.74 12.84 24.36
CA SER A 33 21.18 13.90 25.27
C SER A 33 22.02 13.34 26.43
N LEU A 34 21.62 12.21 27.03
CA LEU A 34 22.37 11.54 28.09
C LEU A 34 23.72 11.04 27.57
N ALA A 35 23.74 10.41 26.40
CA ALA A 35 24.96 9.91 25.77
C ALA A 35 25.95 11.04 25.39
N GLN A 36 25.47 12.27 25.20
CA GLN A 36 26.31 13.44 24.95
C GLN A 36 26.90 14.05 26.24
N ALA A 37 26.37 13.71 27.41
CA ALA A 37 26.79 14.31 28.68
C ALA A 37 28.22 13.91 29.10
N CYS A 38 28.62 12.64 28.89
CA CYS A 38 29.98 12.20 29.16
C CYS A 38 30.37 10.92 28.39
N ARG A 39 31.68 10.61 28.33
CA ARG A 39 32.20 9.41 27.64
C ARG A 39 31.70 8.10 28.24
N GLN A 40 31.54 8.03 29.56
CA GLN A 40 31.06 6.82 30.24
C GLN A 40 29.62 6.50 29.83
N LEU A 41 28.72 7.48 29.86
CA LEU A 41 27.33 7.31 29.42
C LEU A 41 27.23 7.06 27.91
N ARG A 42 28.12 7.66 27.11
CA ARG A 42 28.22 7.37 25.68
C ARG A 42 28.54 5.89 25.42
N SER A 43 29.51 5.33 26.16
CA SER A 43 29.91 3.94 26.01
C SER A 43 28.77 2.97 26.37
N VAL A 44 28.01 3.26 27.44
CA VAL A 44 26.81 2.47 27.80
C VAL A 44 25.78 2.43 26.66
N VAL A 45 25.58 3.53 25.95
CA VAL A 45 24.54 3.63 24.89
C VAL A 45 25.00 3.10 23.53
N TYR A 46 26.24 3.40 23.12
CA TYR A 46 26.71 3.18 21.74
C TYR A 46 27.82 2.13 21.61
N ASP A 47 28.42 1.70 22.71
CA ASP A 47 29.44 0.65 22.74
C ASP A 47 29.04 -0.51 23.68
N PRO A 48 27.79 -1.02 23.62
CA PRO A 48 27.41 -2.17 24.43
C PRO A 48 28.05 -3.46 23.86
N GLU A 49 28.44 -4.37 24.75
CA GLU A 49 28.97 -5.69 24.36
C GLU A 49 27.93 -6.57 23.66
N ASP A 50 26.63 -6.26 23.84
CA ASP A 50 25.51 -7.00 23.26
C ASP A 50 24.48 -6.08 22.56
N ARG A 51 23.51 -6.70 21.87
CA ARG A 51 22.38 -6.00 21.23
C ARG A 51 21.17 -5.85 22.17
N HIS A 52 21.33 -6.15 23.47
CA HIS A 52 20.21 -6.26 24.41
C HIS A 52 19.57 -4.90 24.68
N LEU A 53 20.37 -3.87 24.97
CA LEU A 53 19.88 -2.54 25.35
C LEU A 53 18.92 -1.96 24.30
N TRP A 54 19.36 -1.86 23.04
CA TRP A 54 18.54 -1.30 21.96
C TRP A 54 17.30 -2.14 21.65
N ARG A 55 17.37 -3.47 21.83
CA ARG A 55 16.19 -4.34 21.73
C ARG A 55 15.17 -4.04 22.82
N VAL A 56 15.60 -3.83 24.06
CA VAL A 56 14.71 -3.49 25.18
C VAL A 56 14.11 -2.09 24.99
N ILE A 57 14.94 -1.10 24.61
CA ILE A 57 14.48 0.27 24.29
C ILE A 57 13.44 0.24 23.18
N PHE A 58 13.69 -0.50 22.09
CA PHE A 58 12.76 -0.60 20.97
C PHE A 58 11.42 -1.20 21.41
N ARG A 59 11.44 -2.32 22.14
CA ARG A 59 10.22 -3.02 22.60
C ARG A 59 9.41 -2.22 23.63
N ALA A 60 10.02 -1.22 24.26
CA ALA A 60 9.32 -0.31 25.16
C ALA A 60 8.48 0.73 24.39
N ALA A 61 8.78 0.98 23.11
CA ALA A 61 8.11 1.98 22.28
C ALA A 61 7.38 1.40 21.05
N PHE A 62 7.72 0.17 20.64
CA PHE A 62 7.28 -0.44 19.38
C PHE A 62 6.98 -1.94 19.52
N ASP A 63 6.20 -2.47 18.59
CA ASP A 63 5.88 -3.91 18.54
C ASP A 63 7.12 -4.77 18.32
N ASP A 64 7.10 -6.01 18.80
CA ASP A 64 8.20 -6.94 18.57
C ASP A 64 8.14 -7.52 17.14
N PRO A 65 9.08 -7.17 16.22
CA PRO A 65 9.06 -7.65 14.85
C PRO A 65 9.19 -9.17 14.73
N ARG A 66 9.64 -9.87 15.78
CA ARG A 66 9.76 -11.34 15.81
C ARG A 66 8.42 -12.04 15.74
N ASN A 67 7.35 -11.34 16.10
CA ASN A 67 5.98 -11.85 16.00
C ASN A 67 5.49 -11.93 14.54
N VAL A 68 6.14 -11.20 13.64
CA VAL A 68 5.79 -11.16 12.20
C VAL A 68 6.84 -11.89 11.36
N HIS A 69 8.12 -11.67 11.66
CA HIS A 69 9.24 -12.25 10.93
C HIS A 69 10.02 -13.23 11.82
N ARG A 70 10.18 -14.48 11.37
CA ARG A 70 10.89 -15.52 12.13
C ARG A 70 12.41 -15.36 12.10
N ASP A 71 12.98 -14.90 10.98
CA ASP A 71 14.41 -14.62 10.87
C ASP A 71 14.66 -13.11 10.97
N LEU A 72 15.19 -12.70 12.13
CA LEU A 72 15.65 -11.34 12.40
C LEU A 72 17.15 -11.28 12.71
N SER A 73 17.93 -12.27 12.28
CA SER A 73 19.38 -12.30 12.52
C SER A 73 20.08 -11.00 12.08
N ALA A 74 19.51 -10.33 11.07
CA ALA A 74 19.98 -9.05 10.53
C ALA A 74 19.22 -7.79 11.04
N PHE A 75 18.23 -7.89 11.94
CA PHE A 75 17.45 -6.73 12.37
C PHE A 75 18.27 -5.80 13.27
N ASP A 76 18.48 -4.56 12.81
CA ASP A 76 19.15 -3.52 13.57
C ASP A 76 18.13 -2.71 14.39
N TRP A 77 18.01 -3.06 15.68
CA TRP A 77 17.12 -2.40 16.64
C TRP A 77 17.44 -0.91 16.83
N HIS A 78 18.73 -0.54 16.81
CA HIS A 78 19.17 0.84 17.00
C HIS A 78 18.81 1.68 15.77
N GLN A 79 19.13 1.18 14.57
CA GLN A 79 18.78 1.86 13.33
C GLN A 79 17.26 1.99 13.19
N ALA A 80 16.51 0.90 13.37
CA ALA A 80 15.05 0.94 13.26
C ALA A 80 14.40 1.91 14.25
N PHE A 81 14.90 1.98 15.49
CA PHE A 81 14.42 2.95 16.49
C PHE A 81 14.72 4.40 16.06
N THR A 82 15.98 4.67 15.71
CA THR A 82 16.44 6.03 15.37
C THR A 82 15.78 6.54 14.09
N GLU A 83 15.56 5.70 13.08
CA GLU A 83 14.84 6.05 11.86
C GLU A 83 13.38 6.45 12.15
N ARG A 84 12.66 5.71 13.02
CA ARG A 84 11.29 6.06 13.42
C ARG A 84 11.24 7.38 14.20
N VAL A 85 12.15 7.58 15.14
CA VAL A 85 12.23 8.83 15.91
C VAL A 85 12.54 10.01 15.01
N TRP A 86 13.47 9.84 14.07
CA TRP A 86 13.81 10.87 13.08
C TRP A 86 12.62 11.18 12.17
N ALA A 87 11.98 10.16 11.59
CA ALA A 87 10.87 10.32 10.66
C ALA A 87 9.69 11.04 11.31
N ARG A 88 9.35 10.71 12.56
CA ARG A 88 8.31 11.42 13.30
C ARG A 88 8.64 12.90 13.49
N ARG A 89 9.87 13.22 13.88
CA ARG A 89 10.31 14.61 14.06
C ARG A 89 10.32 15.38 12.75
N TYR A 90 10.72 14.73 11.67
CA TYR A 90 10.68 15.28 10.32
C TYR A 90 9.24 15.59 9.91
N ILE A 91 8.35 14.60 10.00
CA ILE A 91 6.93 14.77 9.65
C ILE A 91 6.29 15.88 10.47
N HIS A 92 6.41 15.92 11.80
CA HIS A 92 5.83 17.01 12.60
C HIS A 92 6.40 18.40 12.29
N ARG A 93 7.63 18.49 11.77
CA ARG A 93 8.25 19.77 11.37
C ARG A 93 7.73 20.27 10.02
N HIS A 94 7.38 19.34 9.13
CA HIS A 94 7.08 19.61 7.72
C HIS A 94 5.59 19.46 7.37
N ALA A 95 4.84 18.62 8.08
CA ALA A 95 3.39 18.57 8.04
C ALA A 95 2.84 19.79 8.77
N ARG A 96 2.15 20.66 8.04
CA ARG A 96 1.55 21.89 8.59
C ARG A 96 0.06 21.86 8.29
N PRO A 97 -0.79 21.70 9.32
CA PRO A 97 -2.22 21.89 9.16
C PRO A 97 -2.53 23.29 8.62
N LEU A 98 -3.45 23.37 7.68
CA LEU A 98 -3.85 24.61 7.04
C LEU A 98 -4.69 25.45 8.02
N GLN A 99 -4.28 26.69 8.24
CA GLN A 99 -4.96 27.60 9.17
C GLN A 99 -6.00 28.45 8.43
N VAL A 100 -7.27 28.31 8.80
CA VAL A 100 -8.38 29.04 8.17
C VAL A 100 -8.96 30.06 9.16
N PRO A 101 -9.15 31.34 8.77
CA PRO A 101 -9.67 32.37 9.67
C PRO A 101 -11.12 32.09 10.09
N LYS A 102 -11.38 32.11 11.40
CA LYS A 102 -12.72 31.94 11.98
C LYS A 102 -13.65 33.10 11.59
N LYS A 103 -14.68 32.86 10.79
CA LYS A 103 -15.73 33.85 10.49
C LYS A 103 -17.02 33.51 11.24
N PRO A 104 -17.53 34.38 12.12
CA PRO A 104 -18.58 34.00 13.07
C PRO A 104 -19.98 33.75 12.46
N HIS A 105 -20.27 34.11 11.20
CA HIS A 105 -21.64 34.09 10.68
C HIS A 105 -21.84 33.69 9.20
N LEU A 106 -20.95 32.89 8.59
CA LEU A 106 -21.17 32.41 7.21
C LEU A 106 -20.95 30.90 7.12
N ARG A 107 -22.02 30.15 6.78
CA ARG A 107 -21.99 28.72 6.35
C ARG A 107 -21.37 28.59 4.95
N SER A 108 -20.23 29.22 4.70
CA SER A 108 -19.68 29.36 3.34
C SER A 108 -18.38 28.58 3.20
N THR A 109 -18.38 27.59 2.29
CA THR A 109 -17.21 26.86 1.75
C THR A 109 -16.06 27.76 1.29
N ARG A 110 -16.29 29.07 1.10
CA ARG A 110 -15.22 30.07 0.87
C ARG A 110 -14.16 30.17 1.98
N ALA A 111 -14.35 29.59 3.16
CA ALA A 111 -13.36 29.66 4.23
C ALA A 111 -12.12 28.79 3.95
N THR A 112 -12.26 27.68 3.21
CA THR A 112 -11.19 26.73 2.90
C THR A 112 -10.45 27.04 1.59
N LEU A 113 -10.76 28.18 0.96
CA LEU A 113 -10.12 28.62 -0.27
C LEU A 113 -8.72 29.20 0.02
N LEU A 114 -7.68 28.57 -0.52
CA LEU A 114 -6.29 29.03 -0.40
C LEU A 114 -5.68 29.37 -1.77
N PRO A 115 -4.86 30.43 -1.89
CA PRO A 115 -4.07 30.69 -3.09
C PRO A 115 -3.07 29.55 -3.35
N ILE A 116 -2.94 29.12 -4.61
CA ILE A 116 -2.02 28.04 -5.02
C ILE A 116 -0.57 28.32 -4.58
N ASP A 117 -0.11 29.56 -4.67
CA ASP A 117 1.25 29.97 -4.29
C ASP A 117 1.58 29.74 -2.80
N GLN A 118 0.56 29.60 -1.94
CA GLN A 118 0.76 29.27 -0.52
C GLN A 118 0.94 27.77 -0.25
N LEU A 119 0.64 26.95 -1.25
CA LEU A 119 0.74 25.50 -1.21
C LEU A 119 2.02 24.98 -1.89
N SER A 120 2.63 25.76 -2.79
CA SER A 120 3.88 25.38 -3.45
C SER A 120 5.09 25.54 -2.50
N ASP A 121 5.48 24.46 -1.82
CA ASP A 121 6.83 24.34 -1.27
C ASP A 121 7.78 23.97 -2.42
N GLU A 122 8.88 24.71 -2.57
CA GLU A 122 9.96 24.37 -3.51
C GLU A 122 10.47 22.95 -3.21
N HIS A 123 10.22 22.02 -4.13
CA HIS A 123 10.77 20.65 -4.07
C HIS A 123 12.27 20.70 -4.37
N THR A 124 13.09 20.99 -3.36
CA THR A 124 14.54 20.87 -3.51
C THR A 124 14.94 19.40 -3.58
N SER A 125 16.00 19.07 -4.32
CA SER A 125 16.55 17.70 -4.42
C SER A 125 16.81 17.05 -3.05
N THR A 126 17.18 17.85 -2.05
CA THR A 126 17.36 17.40 -0.66
C THR A 126 16.05 17.00 0.04
N ALA A 127 14.93 17.68 -0.26
CA ALA A 127 13.63 17.39 0.34
C ALA A 127 13.12 16.01 -0.09
N HIS A 128 13.35 15.62 -1.34
CA HIS A 128 12.94 14.30 -1.87
C HIS A 128 13.58 13.12 -1.13
N LEU A 129 14.89 13.20 -0.84
CA LEU A 129 15.59 12.13 -0.12
C LEU A 129 15.11 12.00 1.33
N ASP A 130 14.87 13.13 2.00
CA ASP A 130 14.33 13.14 3.36
C ASP A 130 12.87 12.65 3.40
N ASN A 131 12.04 13.03 2.43
CA ASN A 131 10.68 12.51 2.27
C ASN A 131 10.69 10.99 2.08
N LEU A 132 11.51 10.48 1.15
CA LEU A 132 11.66 9.05 0.92
C LEU A 132 12.10 8.32 2.19
N ARG A 133 13.08 8.85 2.93
CA ARG A 133 13.53 8.29 4.20
C ARG A 133 12.40 8.24 5.23
N ALA A 134 11.61 9.31 5.34
CA ALA A 134 10.49 9.37 6.28
C ALA A 134 9.38 8.37 5.91
N LEU A 135 9.02 8.30 4.63
CA LEU A 135 8.04 7.34 4.10
C LEU A 135 8.47 5.90 4.36
N ASN A 136 9.73 5.55 4.08
CA ASN A 136 10.27 4.22 4.32
C ASN A 136 10.22 3.83 5.81
N ALA A 137 10.50 4.76 6.73
CA ALA A 137 10.40 4.50 8.16
C ALA A 137 8.96 4.22 8.61
N VAL A 138 7.99 4.95 8.04
CA VAL A 138 6.55 4.75 8.30
C VAL A 138 6.07 3.41 7.74
N VAL A 139 6.41 3.09 6.49
CA VAL A 139 6.10 1.80 5.85
C VAL A 139 6.71 0.64 6.66
N HIS A 140 7.98 0.76 7.07
CA HIS A 140 8.63 -0.26 7.89
C HIS A 140 7.95 -0.47 9.26
N ALA A 141 7.40 0.59 9.86
CA ALA A 141 6.58 0.47 11.07
C ALA A 141 5.27 -0.29 10.82
N ILE A 142 4.63 -0.10 9.67
CA ILE A 142 3.44 -0.87 9.26
C ILE A 142 3.80 -2.35 9.07
N CYS A 143 4.84 -2.66 8.30
CA CYS A 143 5.23 -4.05 8.00
C CYS A 143 5.65 -4.86 9.22
N THR A 144 6.06 -4.19 10.31
CA THR A 144 6.43 -4.83 11.59
C THR A 144 5.34 -4.69 12.66
N ALA A 145 4.14 -4.20 12.29
CA ALA A 145 3.01 -4.13 13.19
C ALA A 145 2.49 -5.55 13.49
N ALA A 146 2.58 -5.94 14.76
CA ALA A 146 2.25 -7.29 15.20
C ALA A 146 0.95 -7.30 16.00
N PRO A 147 0.21 -8.42 16.03
CA PRO A 147 -0.94 -8.57 16.90
C PRO A 147 -0.46 -8.67 18.35
N CYS A 148 -1.03 -7.86 19.23
CA CYS A 148 -0.91 -8.04 20.67
C CYS A 148 -2.04 -8.97 21.13
N PRO A 149 -1.72 -10.01 21.94
CA PRO A 149 -1.71 -11.45 21.60
C PRO A 149 -2.68 -11.90 20.47
N PRO A 150 -2.42 -13.06 19.83
CA PRO A 150 -3.33 -13.59 18.81
C PRO A 150 -4.76 -13.64 19.36
N LEU A 151 -5.71 -13.14 18.58
CA LEU A 151 -7.13 -13.45 18.82
C LEU A 151 -7.21 -14.97 19.05
N PRO A 152 -7.81 -15.46 20.15
CA PRO A 152 -8.12 -16.87 20.22
C PRO A 152 -8.88 -17.21 18.93
N PRO A 153 -8.55 -18.32 18.25
CA PRO A 153 -9.29 -18.72 17.06
C PRO A 153 -10.77 -18.61 17.43
N ARG A 154 -11.51 -17.74 16.74
CA ARG A 154 -12.95 -17.64 16.98
C ARG A 154 -13.47 -19.05 16.75
N VAL A 155 -13.93 -19.67 17.82
CA VAL A 155 -14.40 -21.05 17.81
C VAL A 155 -15.57 -21.12 16.83
N GLY A 156 -15.25 -21.69 15.68
CA GLY A 156 -16.13 -22.14 14.62
C GLY A 156 -15.18 -22.77 13.61
N THR A 157 -14.95 -24.07 13.59
CA THR A 157 -15.62 -25.22 14.19
C THR A 157 -14.53 -26.28 14.44
N ALA A 158 -14.83 -27.26 15.28
CA ALA A 158 -13.99 -28.44 15.46
C ALA A 158 -13.45 -28.97 14.11
N ARG A 159 -12.22 -29.48 14.11
CA ARG A 159 -11.75 -30.45 13.11
C ARG A 159 -12.72 -31.64 13.14
N THR A 160 -13.79 -31.55 12.37
CA THR A 160 -14.59 -32.68 11.92
C THR A 160 -14.10 -32.99 10.52
N ASP A 161 -13.80 -34.25 10.25
CA ASP A 161 -13.13 -34.75 9.04
C ASP A 161 -14.00 -34.66 7.75
N SER A 162 -14.87 -33.66 7.66
CA SER A 162 -15.72 -33.34 6.51
C SER A 162 -16.04 -31.84 6.61
N HIS A 163 -15.44 -31.01 5.75
CA HIS A 163 -15.66 -29.57 5.73
C HIS A 163 -15.79 -29.10 4.29
N ASP A 164 -17.00 -29.13 3.74
CA ASP A 164 -17.38 -28.20 2.69
C ASP A 164 -17.97 -26.98 3.39
N LEU A 165 -17.54 -25.77 3.03
CA LEU A 165 -18.18 -24.55 3.53
C LEU A 165 -19.66 -24.56 3.13
N PRO A 166 -20.57 -23.97 3.94
CA PRO A 166 -21.97 -23.90 3.55
C PRO A 166 -22.11 -23.12 2.23
N PRO A 167 -23.18 -23.36 1.45
CA PRO A 167 -23.45 -22.64 0.21
C PRO A 167 -23.37 -21.13 0.41
N LEU A 168 -22.92 -20.40 -0.62
CA LEU A 168 -22.65 -18.96 -0.53
C LEU A 168 -23.80 -18.14 0.08
N THR A 169 -25.05 -18.46 -0.28
CA THR A 169 -26.24 -17.75 0.19
C THR A 169 -26.46 -17.93 1.70
N GLU A 170 -26.24 -19.14 2.22
CA GLU A 170 -26.34 -19.43 3.66
C GLU A 170 -25.20 -18.75 4.42
N LEU A 171 -23.97 -18.84 3.89
CA LEU A 171 -22.81 -18.16 4.47
C LEU A 171 -23.01 -16.64 4.49
N HIS A 172 -23.56 -16.07 3.43
CA HIS A 172 -23.86 -14.64 3.35
C HIS A 172 -24.86 -14.21 4.42
N ALA A 173 -25.95 -14.97 4.60
CA ALA A 173 -26.99 -14.67 5.58
C ALA A 173 -26.48 -14.64 7.03
N HIS A 174 -25.40 -15.38 7.32
CA HIS A 174 -24.82 -15.49 8.65
C HIS A 174 -23.55 -14.67 8.88
N THR A 175 -23.05 -13.96 7.86
CA THR A 175 -21.82 -13.16 7.96
C THR A 175 -22.06 -11.67 7.73
N PRO A 176 -21.37 -10.78 8.46
CA PRO A 176 -21.56 -9.34 8.29
C PRO A 176 -21.00 -8.85 6.94
N ARG A 177 -21.45 -7.68 6.48
CA ARG A 177 -20.90 -7.03 5.27
C ARG A 177 -19.54 -6.37 5.49
N PHE A 178 -19.26 -5.96 6.73
CA PHE A 178 -18.00 -5.31 7.09
C PHE A 178 -17.31 -6.09 8.22
N PRO A 179 -15.97 -5.99 8.34
CA PRO A 179 -15.24 -6.69 9.37
C PRO A 179 -15.79 -6.36 10.76
N PRO A 180 -15.87 -7.33 11.69
CA PRO A 180 -16.18 -7.03 13.08
C PRO A 180 -15.09 -6.13 13.69
N PRO A 181 -15.42 -5.29 14.68
CA PRO A 181 -14.41 -4.49 15.37
C PRO A 181 -13.34 -5.39 16.00
N LEU A 182 -12.08 -5.06 15.76
CA LEU A 182 -10.93 -5.77 16.34
C LEU A 182 -10.81 -5.46 17.85
N PRO A 183 -10.27 -6.40 18.66
CA PRO A 183 -10.05 -6.16 20.09
C PRO A 183 -9.10 -5.00 20.36
N GLN A 184 -9.26 -4.40 21.55
CA GLN A 184 -8.56 -3.19 22.01
C GLN A 184 -7.07 -3.38 22.38
N HIS A 185 -6.45 -4.53 22.12
CA HIS A 185 -5.02 -4.68 22.38
C HIS A 185 -4.23 -3.94 21.28
N LEU A 186 -4.01 -2.65 21.54
CA LEU A 186 -3.41 -1.68 20.62
C LEU A 186 -1.97 -2.09 20.27
N SER A 187 -1.67 -2.11 18.96
CA SER A 187 -0.29 -2.18 18.48
C SER A 187 0.42 -0.88 18.81
N LEU A 188 1.63 -0.97 19.36
CA LEU A 188 2.47 0.19 19.64
C LEU A 188 2.89 0.88 18.34
N ASN A 189 3.09 0.12 17.26
CA ASN A 189 3.38 0.69 15.94
C ASN A 189 2.18 1.47 15.41
N VAL A 190 0.96 0.92 15.50
CA VAL A 190 -0.27 1.60 15.06
C VAL A 190 -0.50 2.88 15.88
N GLU A 191 -0.27 2.84 17.19
CA GLU A 191 -0.37 4.03 18.04
C GLU A 191 0.69 5.09 17.68
N TRP A 192 1.93 4.66 17.41
CA TRP A 192 2.98 5.56 16.92
C TRP A 192 2.62 6.18 15.57
N LEU A 193 2.02 5.41 14.65
CA LEU A 193 1.55 5.92 13.34
C LEU A 193 0.51 7.03 13.55
N ARG A 194 -0.48 6.81 14.41
CA ARG A 194 -1.54 7.80 14.69
C ARG A 194 -0.98 9.11 15.21
N ARG A 195 -0.01 9.03 16.13
CA ARG A 195 0.66 10.23 16.67
C ARG A 195 1.50 10.92 15.59
N THR A 196 2.27 10.15 14.83
CA THR A 196 3.19 10.67 13.82
C THR A 196 2.47 11.37 12.67
N LEU A 197 1.32 10.84 12.24
CA LEU A 197 0.54 11.35 11.11
C LEU A 197 -0.66 12.21 11.53
N SER A 198 -0.74 12.62 12.81
CA SER A 198 -1.86 13.39 13.34
C SER A 198 -2.05 14.76 12.65
N ASP A 199 -0.95 15.36 12.21
CA ASP A 199 -0.93 16.62 11.44
C ASP A 199 -0.95 16.39 9.91
N GLY A 200 -1.12 15.14 9.47
CA GLY A 200 -1.03 14.73 8.07
C GLY A 200 0.41 14.46 7.61
N LEU A 201 0.57 14.41 6.28
CA LEU A 201 1.88 14.34 5.62
C LEU A 201 2.30 15.74 5.15
N PRO A 202 3.61 15.98 4.92
CA PRO A 202 4.07 17.20 4.26
C PRO A 202 3.30 17.43 2.95
N TYR A 203 2.85 18.67 2.71
CA TYR A 203 2.07 19.00 1.50
C TYR A 203 2.84 18.67 0.22
N ALA A 204 4.15 18.88 0.23
CA ALA A 204 5.04 18.50 -0.85
C ALA A 204 4.85 17.04 -1.29
N VAL A 205 4.56 16.13 -0.35
CA VAL A 205 4.35 14.71 -0.64
C VAL A 205 2.90 14.42 -1.01
N ILE A 206 1.94 14.79 -0.16
CA ILE A 206 0.53 14.42 -0.36
C ILE A 206 -0.12 15.18 -1.53
N GLY A 207 0.38 16.37 -1.84
CA GLY A 207 -0.01 17.15 -3.01
C GLY A 207 0.22 16.39 -4.32
N LEU A 208 1.23 15.51 -4.39
CA LEU A 208 1.52 14.70 -5.59
C LEU A 208 0.41 13.72 -5.94
N LEU A 209 -0.46 13.37 -4.98
CA LEU A 209 -1.62 12.50 -5.21
C LEU A 209 -2.91 13.26 -5.55
N SER A 210 -2.93 14.58 -5.38
CA SER A 210 -4.15 15.40 -5.49
C SER A 210 -4.01 16.65 -6.36
N ASN A 211 -2.83 16.86 -6.95
CA ASN A 211 -2.54 17.97 -7.84
C ASN A 211 -2.50 17.48 -9.29
N GLU A 212 -3.20 18.18 -10.18
CA GLU A 212 -3.36 17.80 -11.59
C GLU A 212 -2.05 17.84 -12.39
N PHE A 213 -1.02 18.52 -11.87
CA PHE A 213 0.29 18.68 -12.51
C PHE A 213 1.35 17.64 -12.12
N ALA A 214 0.98 16.55 -11.41
CA ALA A 214 1.95 15.52 -11.06
C ALA A 214 2.52 14.87 -12.34
N GLU A 215 3.81 15.09 -12.62
CA GLU A 215 4.46 14.53 -13.81
C GLU A 215 4.40 12.99 -13.79
N ILE A 216 4.02 12.39 -14.92
CA ILE A 216 3.99 10.93 -15.09
C ILE A 216 5.35 10.29 -14.77
N SER A 217 6.45 11.03 -15.02
CA SER A 217 7.84 10.65 -14.73
C SER A 217 8.08 10.32 -13.24
N TRP A 218 7.41 11.03 -12.32
CA TRP A 218 7.59 10.87 -10.88
C TRP A 218 7.12 9.50 -10.39
N ARG A 219 6.12 8.89 -11.03
CA ARG A 219 5.49 7.61 -10.61
C ARG A 219 6.48 6.44 -10.56
N HIS A 220 7.59 6.53 -11.30
CA HIS A 220 8.63 5.51 -11.32
C HIS A 220 9.72 5.72 -10.27
N LEU A 221 9.71 6.84 -9.54
CA LEU A 221 10.69 7.12 -8.50
C LEU A 221 10.42 6.30 -7.23
N PRO A 222 11.47 5.97 -6.44
CA PRO A 222 11.30 5.27 -5.18
C PRO A 222 10.39 5.97 -4.17
N GLU A 223 10.37 7.32 -4.17
CA GLU A 223 9.46 8.10 -3.32
C GLU A 223 8.00 7.85 -3.69
N ALA A 224 7.68 7.77 -4.99
CA ALA A 224 6.33 7.51 -5.46
C ALA A 224 5.85 6.11 -5.09
N GLN A 225 6.73 5.10 -5.21
CA GLN A 225 6.41 3.74 -4.79
C GLN A 225 6.21 3.67 -3.26
N SER A 226 7.03 4.37 -2.47
CA SER A 226 6.90 4.41 -1.01
C SER A 226 5.64 5.14 -0.55
N LEU A 227 5.32 6.29 -1.17
CA LEU A 227 4.07 7.02 -0.93
C LEU A 227 2.86 6.20 -1.37
N GLY A 228 2.98 5.51 -2.50
CA GLY A 228 1.95 4.62 -3.02
C GLY A 228 1.67 3.46 -2.07
N GLN A 229 2.71 2.88 -1.49
CA GLN A 229 2.58 1.79 -0.52
C GLN A 229 1.89 2.28 0.75
N LEU A 230 2.31 3.43 1.27
CA LEU A 230 1.67 4.06 2.41
C LEU A 230 0.19 4.35 2.16
N THR A 231 -0.13 4.92 0.99
CA THR A 231 -1.51 5.26 0.59
C THR A 231 -2.36 4.01 0.39
N SER A 232 -1.79 2.93 -0.14
CA SER A 232 -2.47 1.64 -0.27
C SER A 232 -2.88 1.08 1.08
N TYR A 233 -2.06 1.29 2.12
CA TYR A 233 -2.32 0.83 3.48
C TYR A 233 -3.29 1.73 4.25
N LEU A 234 -3.10 3.05 4.21
CA LEU A 234 -3.79 4.00 5.09
C LEU A 234 -4.94 4.75 4.40
N GLY A 235 -5.06 4.65 3.08
CA GLY A 235 -5.93 5.52 2.30
C GLY A 235 -5.29 6.89 2.02
N PHE A 236 -6.06 7.75 1.36
CA PHE A 236 -5.65 9.15 1.16
C PHE A 236 -5.78 9.91 2.48
N ILE A 237 -4.68 10.51 2.95
CA ILE A 237 -4.62 11.30 4.18
C ILE A 237 -4.77 12.79 3.80
N PRO A 238 -5.94 13.41 3.95
CA PRO A 238 -6.13 14.81 3.63
C PRO A 238 -5.28 15.69 4.55
N VAL A 239 -4.86 16.85 4.03
CA VAL A 239 -4.18 17.88 4.81
C VAL A 239 -5.18 18.44 5.82
N PRO A 240 -4.91 18.36 7.14
CA PRO A 240 -5.85 18.84 8.14
C PRO A 240 -6.06 20.35 8.03
N VAL A 241 -7.31 20.79 8.17
CA VAL A 241 -7.68 22.21 8.22
C VAL A 241 -8.09 22.56 9.65
N ILE A 242 -7.42 23.54 10.25
CA ILE A 242 -7.65 24.01 11.62
C ILE A 242 -8.18 25.44 11.59
N GLU A 243 -9.24 25.71 12.36
CA GLU A 243 -9.75 27.07 12.55
C GLU A 243 -8.79 27.90 13.41
N SER A 244 -8.29 29.02 12.87
CA SER A 244 -7.44 29.94 13.62
C SER A 244 -8.29 30.87 14.50
N GLN A 245 -7.93 30.96 15.78
CA GLN A 245 -8.55 31.90 16.74
C GLN A 245 -7.97 33.32 16.64
N SER A 246 -6.94 33.51 15.81
CA SER A 246 -6.23 34.77 15.64
C SER A 246 -6.98 35.69 14.67
N PRO A 247 -7.14 37.00 14.96
CA PRO A 247 -7.63 37.95 13.96
C PRO A 247 -6.68 37.96 12.75
N PRO A 248 -7.18 38.16 11.53
CA PRO A 248 -6.33 38.16 10.34
C PRO A 248 -5.24 39.22 10.48
N VAL A 249 -3.99 38.78 10.52
CA VAL A 249 -2.84 39.68 10.46
C VAL A 249 -2.90 40.33 9.08
N SER A 250 -3.19 41.63 9.07
CA SER A 250 -3.16 42.41 7.84
C SER A 250 -1.75 42.30 7.24
N PRO A 251 -1.60 41.99 5.95
CA PRO A 251 -0.28 41.97 5.34
C PRO A 251 0.36 43.34 5.53
N THR A 252 1.53 43.36 6.16
CA THR A 252 2.33 44.57 6.35
C THR A 252 2.67 45.12 4.98
N SER A 253 2.03 46.23 4.60
CA SER A 253 2.32 46.95 3.37
C SER A 253 3.72 47.57 3.45
N SER A 254 4.74 46.82 3.06
CA SER A 254 6.04 47.41 2.72
C SER A 254 5.90 48.08 1.36
N ARG A 255 5.76 49.42 1.42
CA ARG A 255 6.09 50.43 0.39
C ARG A 255 6.40 49.88 -1.01
N ARG A 256 5.46 50.03 -1.95
CA ARG A 256 5.78 50.16 -3.38
C ARG A 256 5.29 51.48 -3.94
N GLY A 257 6.20 52.12 -4.66
CA GLY A 257 5.97 53.34 -5.41
C GLY A 257 4.85 53.18 -6.43
N ARG A 258 4.23 54.32 -6.71
CA ARG A 258 3.08 54.51 -7.57
C ARG A 258 3.49 54.24 -9.02
N GLY A 259 3.21 53.03 -9.52
CA GLY A 259 3.24 52.68 -10.94
C GLY A 259 1.90 52.06 -11.32
N LYS A 260 1.18 52.68 -12.25
CA LYS A 260 -0.07 52.16 -12.81
C LYS A 260 0.24 50.91 -13.64
N SER A 261 -0.29 49.76 -13.23
CA SER A 261 -0.49 48.59 -14.10
C SER A 261 -1.79 47.93 -13.69
N THR A 262 -2.75 47.93 -14.61
CA THR A 262 -4.04 47.24 -14.54
C THR A 262 -3.87 45.86 -15.14
N THR A 263 -3.56 44.87 -14.31
CA THR A 263 -3.78 43.45 -14.57
C THR A 263 -4.27 42.85 -13.26
N GLN A 264 -5.54 42.44 -13.23
CA GLN A 264 -6.13 41.68 -12.13
C GLN A 264 -5.52 40.27 -12.18
N ASP A 265 -4.46 40.03 -11.39
CA ASP A 265 -4.05 38.67 -11.04
C ASP A 265 -5.14 38.08 -10.15
N HIS A 266 -6.08 37.36 -10.75
CA HIS A 266 -6.95 36.46 -10.00
C HIS A 266 -6.08 35.28 -9.56
N ALA A 267 -5.48 35.37 -8.36
CA ALA A 267 -4.87 34.20 -7.74
C ALA A 267 -5.93 33.09 -7.66
N GLU A 268 -5.73 32.01 -8.41
CA GLU A 268 -6.61 30.86 -8.39
C GLU A 268 -6.67 30.31 -6.96
N THR A 269 -7.89 30.10 -6.46
CA THR A 269 -8.11 29.62 -5.10
C THR A 269 -8.60 28.18 -5.13
N ILE A 270 -7.97 27.30 -4.35
CA ILE A 270 -8.32 25.88 -4.26
C ILE A 270 -9.12 25.61 -2.98
N ASP A 271 -10.21 24.84 -3.06
CA ASP A 271 -10.94 24.36 -1.88
C ASP A 271 -10.17 23.25 -1.17
N MET A 272 -9.74 23.52 0.07
CA MET A 272 -9.04 22.57 0.92
C MET A 272 -9.94 21.82 1.90
N SER A 273 -11.27 21.82 1.70
CA SER A 273 -12.17 20.92 2.45
C SER A 273 -11.76 19.45 2.25
N GLU A 274 -11.99 18.60 3.26
CA GLU A 274 -11.63 17.17 3.17
C GLU A 274 -12.27 16.50 1.95
N SER A 275 -13.55 16.79 1.68
CA SER A 275 -14.27 16.27 0.52
C SER A 275 -13.62 16.69 -0.80
N ALA A 276 -13.25 17.98 -0.94
CA ALA A 276 -12.64 18.48 -2.16
C ALA A 276 -11.22 17.93 -2.37
N GLN A 277 -10.44 17.76 -1.30
CA GLN A 277 -9.12 17.13 -1.38
C GLN A 277 -9.22 15.67 -1.87
N ARG A 278 -10.19 14.90 -1.34
CA ARG A 278 -10.44 13.52 -1.75
C ARG A 278 -10.96 13.42 -3.18
N GLU A 279 -11.85 14.32 -3.58
CA GLU A 279 -12.36 14.39 -4.95
C GLU A 279 -11.24 14.67 -5.95
N ARG A 280 -10.35 15.62 -5.67
CA ARG A 280 -9.15 15.85 -6.50
C ARG A 280 -8.24 14.63 -6.53
N ALA A 281 -7.98 14.00 -5.39
CA ALA A 281 -7.18 12.78 -5.34
C ALA A 281 -7.78 11.65 -6.18
N ARG A 282 -9.11 11.48 -6.14
CA ARG A 282 -9.84 10.52 -6.98
C ARG A 282 -9.69 10.85 -8.46
N ASN A 283 -9.82 12.11 -8.85
CA ASN A 283 -9.64 12.54 -10.24
C ASN A 283 -8.21 12.29 -10.74
N CYS A 284 -7.19 12.53 -9.91
CA CYS A 284 -5.79 12.20 -10.24
C CYS A 284 -5.52 10.68 -10.29
N ALA A 285 -6.19 9.90 -9.46
CA ALA A 285 -6.03 8.45 -9.38
C ALA A 285 -6.69 7.71 -10.55
N ARG A 286 -7.86 8.17 -11.00
CA ARG A 286 -8.68 7.53 -12.04
C ARG A 286 -7.91 7.17 -13.32
N PRO A 287 -7.16 8.09 -13.98
CA PRO A 287 -6.40 7.75 -15.19
C PRO A 287 -5.37 6.65 -14.98
N LEU A 288 -4.88 6.44 -13.76
CA LEU A 288 -3.94 5.35 -13.46
C LEU A 288 -4.68 4.03 -13.16
N ALA A 289 -5.76 4.09 -12.37
CA ALA A 289 -6.54 2.92 -11.98
C ALA A 289 -7.21 2.22 -13.18
N PHE A 290 -7.63 2.98 -14.20
CA PHE A 290 -8.33 2.47 -15.39
C PHE A 290 -7.49 2.53 -16.67
N GLN A 291 -6.17 2.57 -16.55
CA GLN A 291 -5.27 2.57 -17.70
C GLN A 291 -5.18 1.15 -18.30
N MET A 292 -5.70 0.96 -19.51
CA MET A 292 -5.72 -0.34 -20.19
C MET A 292 -4.32 -0.90 -20.49
N ARG A 293 -3.26 -0.08 -20.45
CA ARG A 293 -1.86 -0.55 -20.54
C ARG A 293 -1.46 -1.49 -19.38
N TYR A 294 -2.24 -1.53 -18.30
CA TYR A 294 -2.06 -2.51 -17.23
C TYR A 294 -2.50 -3.92 -17.63
N LEU A 295 -3.37 -4.06 -18.64
CA LEU A 295 -3.76 -5.34 -19.26
C LEU A 295 -2.65 -5.89 -20.18
N SER A 296 -1.42 -5.92 -19.65
CA SER A 296 -0.28 -6.43 -20.39
C SER A 296 0.23 -7.72 -19.76
N ARG A 297 0.63 -8.65 -20.64
CA ARG A 297 1.28 -9.90 -20.26
C ARG A 297 2.52 -9.67 -19.38
N ARG A 298 3.27 -8.59 -19.61
CA ARG A 298 4.48 -8.22 -18.85
C ARG A 298 4.20 -7.89 -17.38
N ARG A 299 2.95 -7.52 -17.07
CA ARG A 299 2.47 -7.26 -15.71
C ARG A 299 1.64 -8.42 -15.16
N ASN A 300 1.60 -9.55 -15.87
CA ASN A 300 0.76 -10.69 -15.54
C ASN A 300 -0.72 -10.25 -15.33
N TRP A 301 -1.18 -9.31 -16.17
CA TRP A 301 -2.53 -8.72 -16.11
C TRP A 301 -2.97 -8.27 -14.71
N GLY A 302 -2.01 -7.79 -13.93
CA GLY A 302 -2.19 -7.41 -12.55
C GLY A 302 -1.43 -6.14 -12.17
N PRO A 303 -1.51 -5.74 -10.90
CA PRO A 303 -0.89 -4.52 -10.38
C PRO A 303 0.61 -4.75 -10.09
N TYR A 304 1.34 -5.27 -11.07
CA TYR A 304 2.73 -5.70 -10.91
C TYR A 304 3.67 -4.95 -11.84
N LEU A 305 4.91 -4.82 -11.40
CA LEU A 305 6.07 -4.37 -12.15
C LEU A 305 7.06 -5.54 -12.30
N PRO A 306 7.89 -5.54 -13.36
CA PRO A 306 8.86 -6.61 -13.59
C PRO A 306 10.05 -6.52 -12.65
N TRP A 307 10.38 -7.61 -11.96
CA TRP A 307 11.53 -7.73 -11.05
C TRP A 307 12.79 -8.28 -11.76
N PRO A 308 14.01 -7.76 -11.48
CA PRO A 308 14.32 -6.66 -10.56
C PRO A 308 14.05 -5.27 -11.18
N PRO A 309 13.76 -4.24 -10.36
CA PRO A 309 13.53 -2.89 -10.86
C PRO A 309 14.77 -2.37 -11.62
N LYS A 310 14.58 -1.92 -12.88
CA LYS A 310 15.66 -1.29 -13.65
C LYS A 310 15.95 0.10 -13.08
N ALA A 311 17.22 0.40 -12.83
CA ALA A 311 17.65 1.77 -12.53
C ALA A 311 17.32 2.69 -13.73
N PRO A 312 16.77 3.89 -13.52
CA PRO A 312 16.53 4.82 -14.62
C PRO A 312 17.87 5.15 -15.32
N LYS A 313 17.90 5.03 -16.65
CA LYS A 313 19.05 5.53 -17.43
C LYS A 313 19.12 7.05 -17.22
N PRO A 314 20.27 7.63 -16.84
CA PRO A 314 20.40 9.07 -16.77
C PRO A 314 20.09 9.65 -18.16
N ALA A 315 19.19 10.63 -18.21
CA ALA A 315 18.88 11.36 -19.42
C ALA A 315 20.19 11.88 -20.02
N ALA A 316 20.50 11.49 -21.25
CA ALA A 316 21.66 12.02 -21.96
C ALA A 316 21.46 13.53 -22.10
N VAL A 317 22.35 14.29 -21.47
CA VAL A 317 22.44 15.74 -21.69
C VAL A 317 22.80 15.92 -23.16
N PRO A 318 22.07 16.72 -23.96
CA PRO A 318 22.48 16.99 -25.32
C PRO A 318 23.83 17.71 -25.24
N SER A 319 24.88 17.08 -25.76
CA SER A 319 26.16 17.75 -25.96
C SER A 319 25.95 18.84 -27.01
N VAL A 320 26.04 20.09 -26.57
CA VAL A 320 26.16 21.22 -27.48
C VAL A 320 27.61 21.19 -27.98
N ASP A 321 27.83 20.51 -29.10
CA ASP A 321 29.11 20.61 -29.81
C ASP A 321 29.12 21.93 -30.58
N ASP A 322 29.86 22.88 -30.00
CA ASP A 322 30.33 24.11 -30.62
C ASP A 322 31.49 23.76 -31.56
N HIS A 323 31.24 23.72 -32.87
CA HIS A 323 32.30 23.91 -33.86
C HIS A 323 31.77 24.57 -35.15
N THR A 324 32.37 25.72 -35.42
CA THR A 324 32.31 26.60 -36.59
C THR A 324 32.93 26.01 -37.86
N ALA A 325 32.46 26.54 -39.00
CA ALA A 325 33.17 26.81 -40.27
C ALA A 325 32.74 26.00 -41.51
N ASP A 326 32.17 26.79 -42.44
CA ASP A 326 32.46 26.92 -43.87
C ASP A 326 32.07 25.86 -44.93
N ASP A 327 31.52 26.45 -45.99
CA ASP A 327 31.57 26.17 -47.44
C ASP A 327 30.64 25.12 -48.10
N ASP A 328 29.87 25.68 -49.05
CA ASP A 328 29.62 25.26 -50.44
C ASP A 328 28.94 23.89 -50.70
N ASP A 329 28.09 23.64 -51.68
CA ASP A 329 27.39 24.40 -52.74
C ASP A 329 26.43 23.37 -53.41
N GLU A 330 25.49 23.87 -54.22
CA GLU A 330 24.89 23.23 -55.41
C GLU A 330 23.90 22.03 -55.30
N ASP A 331 22.63 22.37 -55.59
CA ASP A 331 21.80 21.94 -56.75
C ASP A 331 21.37 20.48 -57.04
N MET A 332 20.11 20.43 -57.54
CA MET A 332 19.48 19.52 -58.51
C MET A 332 18.53 18.40 -58.06
N ASP A 333 17.25 18.68 -58.35
CA ASP A 333 16.33 17.97 -59.24
C ASP A 333 15.80 16.55 -58.91
N SER A 334 14.46 16.54 -58.88
CA SER A 334 13.46 15.52 -59.24
C SER A 334 13.90 14.07 -59.44
N ASP A 335 13.15 13.15 -58.82
CA ASP A 335 12.44 12.14 -59.61
C ASP A 335 11.15 11.66 -58.93
N GLU A 336 10.09 11.64 -59.75
CA GLU A 336 8.80 11.02 -59.51
C GLU A 336 8.94 9.50 -59.63
N ASP A 337 8.66 8.76 -58.56
CA ASP A 337 8.01 7.44 -58.59
C ASP A 337 7.93 6.89 -57.16
N TYR A 338 6.87 7.23 -56.44
CA TYR A 338 6.47 6.53 -55.21
C TYR A 338 4.99 6.16 -55.28
N VAL A 339 4.74 4.88 -55.51
CA VAL A 339 3.43 4.23 -55.37
C VAL A 339 3.34 3.71 -53.93
N PRO A 340 2.30 4.06 -53.14
CA PRO A 340 2.22 3.64 -51.76
C PRO A 340 1.80 2.15 -51.67
N PRO A 341 2.42 1.34 -50.80
CA PRO A 341 1.80 0.13 -50.33
C PRO A 341 0.75 0.46 -49.26
N ASP A 342 -0.40 -0.20 -49.41
CA ASP A 342 -1.57 -0.20 -48.55
C ASP A 342 -1.36 -1.20 -47.42
N ASP A 343 -0.72 -0.77 -46.34
CA ASP A 343 -0.56 -1.60 -45.15
C ASP A 343 -0.47 -0.65 -43.94
N GLY A 344 -1.56 -0.61 -43.18
CA GLY A 344 -1.70 0.25 -42.02
C GLY A 344 -0.72 -0.11 -40.91
N GLU A 345 0.04 0.88 -40.45
CA GLU A 345 0.55 0.99 -39.08
C GLU A 345 1.07 2.43 -38.92
N THR A 346 0.21 3.33 -38.46
CA THR A 346 0.64 4.65 -37.98
C THR A 346 1.43 4.47 -36.68
N THR A 347 2.74 4.29 -36.81
CA THR A 347 3.67 4.45 -35.70
C THR A 347 3.78 5.94 -35.40
N SER A 348 3.08 6.40 -34.36
CA SER A 348 3.20 7.77 -33.86
C SER A 348 3.87 7.78 -32.49
N SER A 349 5.03 8.45 -32.46
CA SER A 349 5.77 9.01 -31.33
C SER A 349 6.27 8.07 -30.24
N ALA A 350 7.54 7.71 -30.40
CA ALA A 350 8.35 6.95 -29.47
C ALA A 350 8.65 7.71 -28.17
N THR A 351 8.32 7.08 -27.03
CA THR A 351 9.03 7.25 -25.76
C THR A 351 9.94 6.01 -25.60
N PRO A 352 11.22 6.13 -25.18
CA PRO A 352 12.18 5.04 -25.34
C PRO A 352 11.82 3.80 -24.53
N GLU A 353 11.66 2.68 -25.24
CA GLU A 353 11.57 1.35 -24.67
C GLU A 353 12.87 1.02 -23.89
N PRO A 354 12.80 0.40 -22.69
CA PRO A 354 14.00 -0.07 -22.01
C PRO A 354 14.37 -1.50 -22.47
N PRO A 355 15.52 -1.71 -23.14
CA PRO A 355 15.93 -3.03 -23.61
C PRO A 355 16.40 -3.93 -22.45
N ASP A 356 16.06 -5.22 -22.58
CA ASP A 356 16.56 -6.45 -21.96
C ASP A 356 16.81 -6.51 -20.44
N GLY A 357 15.81 -7.05 -19.73
CA GLY A 357 16.00 -7.84 -18.50
C GLY A 357 16.12 -9.33 -18.88
N PRO A 358 16.13 -10.30 -17.93
CA PRO A 358 16.23 -11.72 -18.27
C PRO A 358 15.21 -12.06 -19.35
N THR A 359 15.71 -12.49 -20.52
CA THR A 359 14.94 -12.66 -21.75
C THR A 359 13.99 -13.84 -21.60
N LEU A 360 12.84 -13.57 -20.96
CA LEU A 360 11.66 -14.38 -21.14
C LEU A 360 11.41 -14.50 -22.65
N PRO A 361 11.07 -15.69 -23.16
CA PRO A 361 10.74 -15.84 -24.58
C PRO A 361 9.70 -14.79 -24.99
N PRO A 362 9.76 -14.26 -26.22
CA PRO A 362 8.74 -13.34 -26.72
C PRO A 362 7.35 -13.94 -26.50
N GLY A 363 6.54 -13.27 -25.69
CA GLY A 363 5.21 -13.74 -25.33
C GLY A 363 5.11 -14.66 -24.09
N ALA A 364 6.16 -14.91 -23.31
CA ALA A 364 6.00 -15.62 -22.04
C ALA A 364 5.43 -14.70 -20.94
N VAL A 365 4.54 -15.25 -20.10
CA VAL A 365 4.05 -14.60 -18.89
C VAL A 365 5.14 -14.64 -17.82
N PRO A 366 5.49 -13.52 -17.16
CA PRO A 366 6.47 -13.55 -16.09
C PRO A 366 6.02 -14.43 -14.92
N PRO A 367 6.86 -15.36 -14.45
CA PRO A 367 6.58 -16.12 -13.24
C PRO A 367 6.55 -15.20 -12.01
N PRO A 368 5.92 -15.60 -10.89
CA PRO A 368 5.83 -14.79 -9.67
C PRO A 368 7.16 -14.24 -9.16
N GLN A 369 8.26 -14.98 -9.35
CA GLN A 369 9.62 -14.56 -8.98
C GLN A 369 10.15 -13.33 -9.73
N HIS A 370 9.51 -12.95 -10.84
CA HIS A 370 9.84 -11.79 -11.66
C HIS A 370 8.80 -10.67 -11.52
N LEU A 371 8.00 -10.67 -10.45
CA LEU A 371 6.98 -9.65 -10.21
C LEU A 371 7.21 -8.99 -8.85
N TYR A 372 6.93 -7.69 -8.77
CA TYR A 372 6.76 -6.96 -7.52
C TYR A 372 5.55 -6.01 -7.62
N PRO A 373 4.92 -5.62 -6.51
CA PRO A 373 3.76 -4.73 -6.53
C PRO A 373 4.06 -3.36 -7.14
N ASP A 374 3.15 -2.88 -8.00
CA ASP A 374 3.09 -1.49 -8.44
C ASP A 374 2.34 -0.68 -7.39
N TRP A 375 3.07 -0.13 -6.42
CA TRP A 375 2.46 0.60 -5.32
C TRP A 375 1.80 1.91 -5.74
N THR A 376 2.24 2.51 -6.86
CA THR A 376 1.56 3.69 -7.41
C THR A 376 0.18 3.34 -7.98
N TRP A 377 0.08 2.20 -8.66
CA TRP A 377 -1.23 1.73 -9.14
C TRP A 377 -2.12 1.30 -7.98
N LEU A 378 -1.59 0.56 -7.00
CA LEU A 378 -2.34 0.14 -5.81
C LEU A 378 -2.86 1.35 -5.02
N ALA A 379 -2.09 2.44 -4.94
CA ALA A 379 -2.56 3.67 -4.31
C ALA A 379 -3.73 4.29 -5.06
N ALA A 380 -3.65 4.38 -6.39
CA ALA A 380 -4.74 4.89 -7.21
C ALA A 380 -6.01 4.03 -7.05
N ALA A 381 -5.85 2.71 -7.10
CA ALA A 381 -6.93 1.76 -6.85
C ALA A 381 -7.55 1.96 -5.46
N ARG A 382 -6.72 2.11 -4.42
CA ARG A 382 -7.18 2.37 -3.05
C ARG A 382 -7.99 3.66 -2.96
N ILE A 383 -7.52 4.74 -3.58
CA ILE A 383 -8.20 6.05 -3.57
C ILE A 383 -9.58 5.94 -4.24
N VAL A 384 -9.67 5.33 -5.41
CA VAL A 384 -10.94 5.14 -6.15
C VAL A 384 -11.92 4.31 -5.30
N ALA A 385 -11.48 3.15 -4.82
CA ALA A 385 -12.27 2.25 -4.01
C ALA A 385 -12.79 2.92 -2.72
N GLU A 386 -11.91 3.63 -2.00
CA GLU A 386 -12.25 4.31 -0.76
C GLU A 386 -13.24 5.45 -0.98
N CYS A 387 -13.04 6.28 -2.01
CA CYS A 387 -13.95 7.39 -2.30
C CYS A 387 -15.35 6.88 -2.64
N LYS A 388 -15.45 5.80 -3.43
CA LYS A 388 -16.73 5.14 -3.72
C LYS A 388 -17.39 4.56 -2.49
N LEU A 389 -16.62 3.86 -1.67
CA LEU A 389 -17.14 3.27 -0.44
C LEU A 389 -17.69 4.37 0.49
N ARG A 390 -16.96 5.46 0.71
CA ARG A 390 -17.40 6.58 1.56
C ARG A 390 -18.59 7.37 1.02
N ALA A 391 -18.76 7.42 -0.31
CA ALA A 391 -19.91 8.10 -0.92
C ALA A 391 -21.23 7.34 -0.72
N HIS A 392 -21.18 6.03 -0.48
CA HIS A 392 -22.36 5.17 -0.49
C HIS A 392 -22.56 4.27 0.74
N VAL A 393 -21.57 4.17 1.62
CA VAL A 393 -21.61 3.37 2.84
C VAL A 393 -21.59 4.29 4.05
N ASP A 394 -22.31 3.91 5.11
CA ASP A 394 -22.29 4.60 6.39
C ASP A 394 -20.86 4.79 6.92
N ALA A 395 -20.56 6.00 7.42
CA ALA A 395 -19.23 6.36 7.86
C ALA A 395 -18.66 5.42 8.94
N THR A 396 -19.53 4.87 9.81
CA THR A 396 -19.12 3.91 10.85
C THR A 396 -18.68 2.57 10.27
N ASP A 397 -19.29 2.13 9.17
CA ASP A 397 -18.97 0.86 8.52
C ASP A 397 -17.72 1.02 7.64
N ALA A 398 -17.60 2.13 6.91
CA ALA A 398 -16.38 2.50 6.19
C ALA A 398 -15.16 2.54 7.14
N ALA A 399 -15.32 3.18 8.31
CA ALA A 399 -14.27 3.29 9.31
C ALA A 399 -13.79 1.93 9.86
N ARG A 400 -14.63 0.88 9.86
CA ARG A 400 -14.21 -0.47 10.29
C ARG A 400 -13.21 -1.08 9.32
N LEU A 401 -13.39 -0.85 8.03
CA LEU A 401 -12.50 -1.34 7.00
C LEU A 401 -11.20 -0.52 6.95
N GLU A 402 -11.30 0.78 7.16
CA GLU A 402 -10.18 1.73 7.18
C GLU A 402 -9.38 1.73 8.49
N ALA A 403 -9.80 0.97 9.50
CA ALA A 403 -9.09 0.91 10.77
C ALA A 403 -7.65 0.40 10.58
N TRP A 404 -6.66 1.21 10.99
CA TRP A 404 -5.23 0.89 10.82
C TRP A 404 -4.80 -0.37 11.58
N ASP A 405 -5.54 -0.75 12.61
CA ASP A 405 -5.39 -2.02 13.33
C ASP A 405 -5.55 -3.25 12.42
N ASN A 406 -6.25 -3.10 11.29
CA ASN A 406 -6.42 -4.17 10.30
C ASN A 406 -5.11 -4.51 9.57
N LEU A 407 -4.11 -3.61 9.54
CA LEU A 407 -2.84 -3.82 8.82
C LEU A 407 -1.90 -4.81 9.49
N ARG A 408 -2.17 -5.20 10.73
CA ARG A 408 -1.29 -6.11 11.47
C ARG A 408 -1.22 -7.46 10.80
N ALA A 409 -0.02 -7.98 10.63
CA ALA A 409 0.18 -9.35 10.18
C ALA A 409 -0.43 -10.34 11.19
N GLY A 410 -0.84 -11.52 10.71
CA GLY A 410 -1.33 -12.61 11.55
C GLY A 410 -2.69 -12.38 12.21
N ALA A 411 -3.47 -11.38 11.78
CA ALA A 411 -4.83 -11.16 12.29
C ALA A 411 -5.75 -12.38 12.04
N TRP A 412 -5.54 -13.08 10.92
CA TRP A 412 -6.28 -14.28 10.51
C TRP A 412 -5.41 -15.54 10.41
N GLY A 413 -4.12 -15.44 10.73
CA GLY A 413 -3.21 -16.58 10.74
C GLY A 413 -3.28 -17.32 12.09
N PRO A 414 -2.96 -18.64 12.14
CA PRO A 414 -2.84 -19.35 13.41
C PRO A 414 -1.78 -18.66 14.29
N ALA A 415 -2.05 -18.61 15.60
CA ALA A 415 -1.07 -18.15 16.59
C ALA A 415 0.28 -18.78 16.30
N SER A 416 1.33 -17.96 16.18
CA SER A 416 2.68 -18.48 15.95
C SER A 416 3.01 -19.46 17.07
N ASP A 417 3.49 -20.65 16.70
CA ASP A 417 3.95 -21.71 17.60
C ASP A 417 5.26 -21.31 18.35
N THR A 418 5.46 -20.01 18.59
CA THR A 418 6.64 -19.39 19.21
C THR A 418 6.66 -19.58 20.73
N GLY A 419 6.09 -20.68 21.23
CA GLY A 419 5.95 -20.95 22.67
C GLY A 419 6.29 -22.38 23.09
N ARG A 420 6.81 -23.23 22.20
CA ARG A 420 7.21 -24.61 22.54
C ARG A 420 8.73 -24.80 22.52
N ASP A 421 9.45 -23.87 23.15
CA ASP A 421 10.78 -24.18 23.67
C ASP A 421 10.61 -24.98 24.96
N GLY A 422 10.93 -26.27 24.90
CA GLY A 422 11.15 -27.12 26.08
C GLY A 422 10.08 -28.17 26.38
N SER A 423 10.44 -29.43 26.15
CA SER A 423 9.86 -30.65 26.74
C SER A 423 8.37 -30.92 26.52
N MET A 424 8.04 -31.58 25.42
CA MET A 424 7.07 -32.68 25.43
C MET A 424 7.53 -33.67 24.38
N GLU A 425 8.15 -34.75 24.83
CA GLU A 425 8.36 -35.95 24.02
C GLU A 425 7.00 -36.33 23.47
N ALA A 426 6.82 -36.20 22.16
CA ALA A 426 5.71 -36.83 21.48
C ALA A 426 5.94 -38.34 21.62
N GLU A 427 5.06 -39.01 22.35
CA GLU A 427 4.98 -40.47 22.31
C GLU A 427 4.75 -40.86 20.85
N ALA A 428 5.83 -41.31 20.21
CA ALA A 428 5.79 -41.87 18.88
C ALA A 428 5.02 -43.19 18.98
N ASP A 429 3.91 -43.28 18.25
CA ASP A 429 3.24 -44.54 17.98
C ASP A 429 4.19 -45.41 17.14
N ASP A 430 4.80 -46.41 17.78
CA ASP A 430 5.85 -47.32 17.27
C ASP A 430 5.35 -48.29 16.15
N ARG A 431 4.38 -47.86 15.33
CA ARG A 431 3.78 -48.68 14.27
C ARG A 431 3.73 -48.04 12.88
N ALA A 432 4.56 -47.04 12.63
CA ALA A 432 4.82 -46.56 11.28
C ALA A 432 6.15 -47.11 10.75
N GLU A 433 6.08 -47.95 9.71
CA GLU A 433 7.23 -48.39 8.92
C GLU A 433 8.03 -47.18 8.42
N PRO A 434 9.39 -47.23 8.41
CA PRO A 434 10.20 -46.11 7.96
C PRO A 434 10.09 -45.99 6.44
N LEU A 435 9.22 -45.09 5.98
CA LEU A 435 9.20 -44.66 4.58
C LEU A 435 10.51 -43.93 4.27
N SER A 436 11.43 -44.63 3.61
CA SER A 436 12.57 -44.05 2.91
C SER A 436 12.07 -43.07 1.84
N GLY A 437 12.33 -41.79 2.02
CA GLY A 437 12.08 -40.75 1.01
C GLY A 437 12.16 -39.37 1.64
N ASP A 438 12.95 -38.48 1.04
CA ASP A 438 13.01 -37.06 1.38
C ASP A 438 11.59 -36.47 1.37
N VAL A 439 10.95 -36.39 2.55
CA VAL A 439 9.70 -35.64 2.70
C VAL A 439 10.09 -34.17 2.49
N GLU A 440 9.73 -33.62 1.33
CA GLU A 440 10.02 -32.23 0.98
C GLU A 440 9.65 -31.32 2.16
N GLU A 441 10.65 -30.62 2.70
CA GLU A 441 10.58 -29.95 4.00
C GLU A 441 9.39 -28.98 4.12
N TRP A 442 8.97 -28.37 3.01
CA TRP A 442 7.83 -27.45 2.95
C TRP A 442 6.49 -28.10 3.31
N LYS A 443 6.33 -29.42 3.15
CA LYS A 443 5.08 -30.14 3.46
C LYS A 443 4.70 -30.04 4.94
N LYS A 444 5.67 -29.87 5.84
CA LYS A 444 5.41 -29.62 7.27
C LYS A 444 4.76 -28.26 7.54
N HIS A 445 4.69 -27.39 6.54
CA HIS A 445 4.15 -26.04 6.63
C HIS A 445 2.81 -25.87 5.91
N GLN A 446 2.14 -26.96 5.51
CA GLN A 446 0.78 -26.94 4.96
C GLN A 446 -0.22 -26.47 6.02
N ARG A 447 -0.58 -25.19 5.94
CA ARG A 447 -1.58 -24.52 6.78
C ARG A 447 -2.04 -23.26 6.07
N ASP A 448 -3.15 -22.69 6.53
CA ASP A 448 -3.59 -21.38 6.08
C ASP A 448 -2.70 -20.27 6.68
N TRP A 449 -1.53 -20.07 6.09
CA TRP A 449 -0.60 -19.02 6.53
C TRP A 449 -1.05 -17.63 6.08
N ALA A 450 -1.85 -17.52 5.02
CA ALA A 450 -2.29 -16.25 4.45
C ALA A 450 -3.61 -15.74 5.05
N GLY A 451 -4.36 -16.62 5.73
CA GLY A 451 -5.72 -16.36 6.18
C GLY A 451 -6.74 -16.44 5.04
N ALA A 452 -6.49 -17.29 4.04
CA ALA A 452 -7.22 -17.41 2.78
C ALA A 452 -8.60 -18.07 2.91
N GLU A 453 -8.74 -19.07 3.78
CA GLU A 453 -9.99 -19.79 3.95
C GLU A 453 -11.00 -18.96 4.75
N GLY A 454 -12.25 -18.89 4.29
CA GLY A 454 -13.35 -18.27 5.04
C GLY A 454 -14.34 -17.50 4.19
N ALA A 455 -15.10 -16.62 4.86
CA ALA A 455 -16.10 -15.76 4.25
C ALA A 455 -15.56 -14.36 4.01
N TRP A 456 -15.78 -13.85 2.81
CA TRP A 456 -15.24 -12.59 2.32
C TRP A 456 -16.33 -11.69 1.76
N ARG A 457 -15.97 -10.41 1.61
CA ARG A 457 -16.70 -9.43 0.80
C ARG A 457 -15.69 -8.81 -0.16
N ARG A 458 -16.12 -8.59 -1.40
CA ARG A 458 -15.30 -7.97 -2.44
C ARG A 458 -16.03 -6.75 -2.99
N LEU A 459 -15.46 -5.58 -2.76
CA LEU A 459 -15.77 -4.37 -3.52
C LEU A 459 -15.17 -4.51 -4.91
N VAL A 460 -15.96 -4.19 -5.92
CA VAL A 460 -15.58 -4.11 -7.32
C VAL A 460 -15.97 -2.72 -7.83
N CYS A 461 -15.07 -2.02 -8.50
CA CYS A 461 -15.31 -0.70 -9.11
C CYS A 461 -14.84 -0.70 -10.57
N TRP A 462 -15.64 -0.16 -11.49
CA TRP A 462 -15.33 -0.12 -12.93
C TRP A 462 -15.94 1.11 -13.62
N LEU A 463 -15.45 1.42 -14.81
CA LEU A 463 -16.08 2.39 -15.70
C LEU A 463 -17.01 1.66 -16.68
N ASP A 464 -18.03 2.35 -17.18
CA ASP A 464 -18.78 1.85 -18.33
C ASP A 464 -17.80 1.54 -19.48
N TYR A 465 -18.13 0.53 -20.29
CA TYR A 465 -17.22 0.06 -21.32
C TYR A 465 -16.92 1.14 -22.35
N ASP A 466 -17.93 1.91 -22.76
CA ASP A 466 -17.76 2.97 -23.75
C ASP A 466 -16.87 4.10 -23.19
N ASP A 467 -17.06 4.45 -21.92
CA ASP A 467 -16.23 5.44 -21.21
C ASP A 467 -14.78 4.94 -21.07
N LEU A 468 -14.59 3.67 -20.68
CA LEU A 468 -13.26 3.09 -20.52
C LEU A 468 -12.45 3.15 -21.82
N ILE A 469 -13.06 2.74 -22.94
CA ILE A 469 -12.42 2.78 -24.25
C ILE A 469 -12.18 4.23 -24.69
N TYR A 470 -13.19 5.10 -24.57
CA TYR A 470 -13.09 6.50 -24.98
C TYR A 470 -11.93 7.23 -24.28
N HIS A 471 -11.82 7.11 -22.95
CA HIS A 471 -10.77 7.78 -22.18
C HIS A 471 -9.39 7.14 -22.33
N ASN A 472 -9.29 5.88 -22.77
CA ASN A 472 -7.99 5.27 -23.10
C ASN A 472 -7.54 5.57 -24.55
N SER A 473 -8.46 5.87 -25.47
CA SER A 473 -8.15 6.12 -26.88
C SER A 473 -8.08 7.59 -27.28
N TYR A 474 -8.97 8.44 -26.74
CA TYR A 474 -9.20 9.79 -27.26
C TYR A 474 -9.24 10.88 -26.18
N GLY A 475 -9.66 10.56 -24.97
CA GLY A 475 -9.91 11.54 -23.91
C GLY A 475 -8.82 11.62 -22.85
N ASP A 476 -8.79 12.73 -22.13
CA ASP A 476 -8.23 12.79 -20.77
C ASP A 476 -9.32 12.31 -19.79
N PHE A 477 -8.94 11.78 -18.63
CA PHE A 477 -9.86 11.33 -17.57
C PHE A 477 -10.42 12.51 -16.73
N ILE A 478 -10.17 13.74 -17.18
CA ILE A 478 -10.70 14.99 -16.62
C ILE A 478 -12.10 15.24 -17.21
N ASP A 479 -13.03 14.34 -16.90
CA ASP A 479 -14.46 14.58 -17.11
C ASP A 479 -15.18 14.57 -15.75
N SER A 480 -15.86 15.67 -15.45
CA SER A 480 -16.68 15.83 -14.25
C SER A 480 -17.92 14.93 -14.22
N THR A 481 -18.35 14.40 -15.38
CA THR A 481 -19.51 13.50 -15.48
C THR A 481 -19.14 12.03 -15.37
N LEU A 482 -17.84 11.70 -15.51
CA LEU A 482 -17.32 10.36 -15.40
C LEU A 482 -17.41 9.85 -13.95
N ASP A 483 -18.09 8.72 -13.77
CA ASP A 483 -18.32 8.13 -12.46
C ASP A 483 -18.14 6.61 -12.51
N GLU A 484 -17.45 6.02 -11.53
CA GLU A 484 -17.26 4.57 -11.52
C GLU A 484 -18.53 3.85 -11.03
N ALA A 485 -18.95 2.80 -11.70
CA ALA A 485 -19.89 1.83 -11.16
C ALA A 485 -19.22 1.02 -10.04
N TRP A 486 -20.01 0.52 -9.08
CA TRP A 486 -19.49 -0.29 -7.98
C TRP A 486 -20.51 -1.29 -7.44
N ILE A 487 -20.01 -2.39 -6.86
CA ILE A 487 -20.80 -3.38 -6.12
C ILE A 487 -19.96 -4.02 -5.00
N ILE A 488 -20.60 -4.52 -3.94
CA ILE A 488 -19.96 -5.40 -2.95
C ILE A 488 -20.62 -6.76 -3.03
N VAL A 489 -19.87 -7.79 -3.40
CA VAL A 489 -20.34 -9.17 -3.54
C VAL A 489 -19.80 -10.08 -2.44
N PRO A 490 -20.54 -11.13 -2.02
CA PRO A 490 -20.00 -12.16 -1.14
C PRO A 490 -19.04 -13.09 -1.90
N LEU A 491 -18.09 -13.63 -1.16
CA LEU A 491 -17.13 -14.61 -1.63
C LEU A 491 -16.87 -15.63 -0.52
N SER A 492 -16.87 -16.91 -0.87
CA SER A 492 -16.48 -18.02 -0.01
C SER A 492 -15.23 -18.65 -0.61
N LEU A 493 -14.20 -18.91 0.20
CA LEU A 493 -12.96 -19.55 -0.24
C LEU A 493 -12.60 -20.70 0.70
N GLN A 494 -12.26 -21.83 0.11
CA GLN A 494 -11.82 -23.06 0.77
C GLN A 494 -10.45 -23.48 0.22
N ILE A 495 -9.56 -23.91 1.10
CA ILE A 495 -8.26 -24.43 0.68
C ILE A 495 -8.42 -25.88 0.22
N THR A 496 -8.03 -26.14 -1.03
CA THR A 496 -8.13 -27.47 -1.63
C THR A 496 -6.80 -28.20 -1.69
N GLY A 497 -5.68 -27.51 -1.48
CA GLY A 497 -4.37 -28.13 -1.52
C GLY A 497 -3.21 -27.15 -1.46
N TYR A 498 -2.00 -27.70 -1.55
CA TYR A 498 -0.75 -26.95 -1.47
C TYR A 498 0.24 -27.46 -2.51
N SER A 499 1.04 -26.55 -3.07
CA SER A 499 2.22 -26.89 -3.86
C SER A 499 3.48 -26.25 -3.27
N ALA A 500 4.64 -26.62 -3.80
CA ALA A 500 5.92 -26.05 -3.37
C ALA A 500 5.89 -24.50 -3.35
N PRO A 501 6.64 -23.86 -2.43
CA PRO A 501 6.74 -22.41 -2.37
C PRO A 501 7.13 -21.81 -3.73
N SER A 502 6.42 -20.76 -4.14
CA SER A 502 6.74 -20.01 -5.37
C SER A 502 8.12 -19.34 -5.30
N ILE A 503 8.58 -19.03 -4.08
CA ILE A 503 9.83 -18.34 -3.79
C ILE A 503 10.60 -19.13 -2.73
N ALA A 504 11.82 -19.56 -3.07
CA ALA A 504 12.66 -20.38 -2.19
C ALA A 504 13.04 -19.69 -0.86
N ALA A 505 13.06 -18.35 -0.82
CA ALA A 505 13.33 -17.57 0.40
C ALA A 505 12.23 -17.71 1.47
N TYR A 506 11.05 -18.24 1.12
CA TYR A 506 9.93 -18.44 2.03
C TYR A 506 9.51 -19.92 2.09
N PRO A 507 10.38 -20.82 2.59
CA PRO A 507 10.14 -22.27 2.59
C PRO A 507 8.93 -22.67 3.47
N ASP A 508 8.55 -21.82 4.42
CA ASP A 508 7.42 -22.01 5.32
C ASP A 508 6.11 -21.37 4.83
N ARG A 509 6.07 -20.99 3.55
CA ARG A 509 4.93 -20.38 2.84
C ARG A 509 4.66 -21.13 1.51
N PRO A 510 4.20 -22.40 1.57
CA PRO A 510 3.83 -23.12 0.36
C PRO A 510 2.68 -22.43 -0.37
N THR A 511 2.62 -22.55 -1.69
CA THR A 511 1.53 -21.96 -2.48
C THR A 511 0.21 -22.64 -2.10
N ILE A 512 -0.77 -21.84 -1.69
CA ILE A 512 -2.12 -22.30 -1.31
C ILE A 512 -2.98 -22.35 -2.57
N HIS A 513 -3.71 -23.45 -2.77
CA HIS A 513 -4.72 -23.59 -3.81
C HIS A 513 -6.10 -23.42 -3.19
N VAL A 514 -6.92 -22.55 -3.77
CA VAL A 514 -8.26 -22.24 -3.27
C VAL A 514 -9.34 -22.50 -4.31
N LYS A 515 -10.52 -22.87 -3.84
CA LYS A 515 -11.78 -22.91 -4.62
C LYS A 515 -12.92 -22.31 -3.80
N GLY A 516 -13.99 -21.90 -4.46
CA GLY A 516 -15.20 -21.48 -3.75
C GLY A 516 -16.24 -20.83 -4.65
N GLU A 517 -17.07 -19.98 -4.06
CA GLU A 517 -18.24 -19.37 -4.69
C GLU A 517 -18.25 -17.84 -4.50
N MET A 518 -18.71 -17.11 -5.51
CA MET A 518 -18.82 -15.66 -5.55
C MET A 518 -20.17 -15.23 -6.10
N GLY A 519 -20.75 -14.15 -5.56
CA GLY A 519 -21.92 -13.52 -6.16
C GLY A 519 -21.51 -12.65 -7.36
N GLY A 520 -22.27 -12.70 -8.45
CA GLY A 520 -22.10 -11.78 -9.58
C GLY A 520 -22.89 -10.47 -9.43
N ALA A 521 -23.02 -9.74 -10.54
CA ALA A 521 -23.71 -8.45 -10.57
C ALA A 521 -25.23 -8.57 -10.38
N GLY A 522 -25.82 -9.69 -10.80
CA GLY A 522 -27.23 -10.01 -10.64
C GLY A 522 -27.57 -10.73 -9.35
N TRP A 523 -26.59 -10.96 -8.47
CA TRP A 523 -26.78 -11.69 -7.22
C TRP A 523 -27.71 -10.93 -6.27
N VAL A 524 -28.71 -11.65 -5.73
CA VAL A 524 -29.80 -11.10 -4.91
C VAL A 524 -29.61 -11.40 -3.42
N GLY A 525 -29.05 -12.56 -3.10
CA GLY A 525 -28.74 -12.96 -1.73
C GLY A 525 -29.91 -13.39 -0.87
N SER A 526 -31.02 -13.76 -1.49
CA SER A 526 -32.16 -14.32 -0.77
C SER A 526 -31.98 -15.82 -0.58
N VAL A 527 -32.11 -16.32 0.66
CA VAL A 527 -32.11 -17.77 0.96
C VAL A 527 -33.37 -18.45 0.40
N GLU A 528 -34.44 -17.69 0.18
CA GLU A 528 -35.73 -18.20 -0.31
C GLU A 528 -35.81 -18.26 -1.84
N ALA A 529 -34.91 -17.56 -2.55
CA ALA A 529 -34.80 -17.61 -4.00
C ALA A 529 -33.52 -18.37 -4.37
N ASN A 530 -33.60 -19.29 -5.33
CA ASN A 530 -32.37 -19.79 -5.94
C ASN A 530 -31.69 -18.60 -6.64
N ASP A 531 -30.49 -18.27 -6.22
CA ASP A 531 -29.74 -17.17 -6.79
C ASP A 531 -29.09 -17.61 -8.09
N ASP A 532 -29.50 -17.00 -9.21
CA ASP A 532 -29.10 -17.43 -10.55
C ASP A 532 -27.71 -16.90 -10.96
N ASP A 533 -27.08 -16.02 -10.17
CA ASP A 533 -25.76 -15.44 -10.44
C ASP A 533 -24.72 -15.82 -9.36
N VAL A 534 -24.72 -17.11 -8.98
CA VAL A 534 -23.62 -17.73 -8.23
C VAL A 534 -22.56 -18.20 -9.22
N ARG A 535 -21.32 -17.80 -8.96
CA ARG A 535 -20.14 -18.06 -9.79
C ARG A 535 -19.16 -18.91 -9.01
N HIS A 536 -18.52 -19.87 -9.68
CA HIS A 536 -17.45 -20.65 -9.05
C HIS A 536 -16.12 -19.93 -9.24
N CYS A 537 -15.28 -19.92 -8.22
CA CYS A 537 -13.94 -19.36 -8.31
C CYS A 537 -12.88 -20.37 -7.92
N HIS A 538 -11.70 -20.23 -8.50
CA HIS A 538 -10.53 -21.02 -8.17
C HIS A 538 -9.26 -20.19 -8.35
N GLY A 539 -8.18 -20.52 -7.66
CA GLY A 539 -6.98 -19.70 -7.72
C GLY A 539 -5.88 -20.13 -6.77
N THR A 540 -4.90 -19.25 -6.62
CA THR A 540 -3.75 -19.46 -5.74
C THR A 540 -3.42 -18.24 -4.88
N VAL A 541 -2.86 -18.52 -3.70
CA VAL A 541 -2.23 -17.53 -2.84
C VAL A 541 -0.76 -17.90 -2.65
N SER A 542 0.15 -16.97 -2.98
CA SER A 542 1.58 -17.24 -3.05
C SER A 542 2.42 -16.04 -2.61
N MET A 543 3.72 -16.25 -2.42
CA MET A 543 4.66 -15.18 -2.07
C MET A 543 5.25 -14.52 -3.32
N LEU A 544 5.51 -13.22 -3.24
CA LEU A 544 6.40 -12.46 -4.13
C LEU A 544 7.82 -12.36 -3.53
N PRO A 545 8.86 -12.07 -4.34
CA PRO A 545 10.25 -11.99 -3.87
C PRO A 545 10.46 -11.00 -2.71
N ASP A 546 9.73 -9.89 -2.72
CA ASP A 546 9.81 -8.81 -1.74
C ASP A 546 9.04 -9.07 -0.45
N GLY A 547 8.43 -10.25 -0.31
CA GLY A 547 7.69 -10.67 0.89
C GLY A 547 6.21 -10.30 0.90
N ASN A 548 5.71 -9.68 -0.18
CA ASN A 548 4.28 -9.43 -0.34
C ASN A 548 3.52 -10.70 -0.75
N VAL A 549 2.24 -10.77 -0.37
CA VAL A 549 1.37 -11.91 -0.70
C VAL A 549 0.57 -11.59 -1.95
N ARG A 550 0.69 -12.45 -2.96
CA ARG A 550 -0.05 -12.40 -4.22
C ARG A 550 -1.29 -13.29 -4.17
N TRP A 551 -2.39 -12.75 -4.65
CA TRP A 551 -3.65 -13.43 -4.86
C TRP A 551 -3.96 -13.46 -6.36
N SER A 552 -4.18 -14.65 -6.91
CA SER A 552 -4.57 -14.87 -8.30
C SER A 552 -5.83 -15.74 -8.31
N ILE A 553 -6.98 -15.17 -8.68
CA ILE A 553 -8.28 -15.82 -8.61
C ILE A 553 -9.00 -15.65 -9.95
N THR A 554 -9.51 -16.75 -10.49
CA THR A 554 -10.39 -16.78 -11.65
C THR A 554 -11.80 -17.17 -11.22
N SER A 555 -12.82 -16.56 -11.81
CA SER A 555 -14.23 -16.91 -11.59
C SER A 555 -14.95 -17.20 -12.89
N THR A 556 -15.89 -18.13 -12.84
CA THR A 556 -16.67 -18.57 -13.99
C THR A 556 -17.83 -17.62 -14.32
N ALA A 557 -18.36 -17.76 -15.54
CA ALA A 557 -19.65 -17.23 -15.92
C ALA A 557 -20.78 -17.92 -15.10
N PRO A 558 -21.91 -17.22 -14.85
CA PRO A 558 -23.03 -17.78 -14.10
C PRO A 558 -23.58 -19.02 -14.81
N ASN A 559 -23.93 -20.04 -14.04
CA ASN A 559 -24.46 -21.31 -14.55
C ASN A 559 -23.56 -22.01 -15.58
N SER A 560 -22.25 -21.69 -15.57
CA SER A 560 -21.24 -22.23 -16.47
C SER A 560 -19.98 -22.63 -15.71
N MET A 561 -19.20 -23.52 -16.31
CA MET A 561 -17.85 -23.88 -15.86
C MET A 561 -16.76 -23.16 -16.67
N GLN A 562 -17.15 -22.24 -17.56
CA GLN A 562 -16.23 -21.44 -18.34
C GLN A 562 -15.77 -20.23 -17.53
N ASP A 563 -14.46 -20.05 -17.46
CA ASP A 563 -13.84 -18.87 -16.84
C ASP A 563 -14.26 -17.60 -17.58
N GLU A 564 -14.62 -16.56 -16.83
CA GLU A 564 -15.07 -15.28 -17.37
C GLU A 564 -14.20 -14.13 -16.86
N TRP A 565 -13.93 -14.10 -15.55
CA TRP A 565 -13.15 -13.04 -14.94
C TRP A 565 -11.89 -13.57 -14.26
N ALA A 566 -10.79 -12.84 -14.42
CA ALA A 566 -9.55 -13.03 -13.69
C ALA A 566 -9.32 -11.85 -12.73
N SER A 567 -8.66 -12.10 -11.61
CA SER A 567 -8.36 -11.12 -10.58
C SER A 567 -6.95 -11.32 -10.04
N GLU A 568 -6.19 -10.23 -9.97
CA GLU A 568 -4.82 -10.19 -9.45
C GLU A 568 -4.71 -9.12 -8.38
N ALA A 569 -4.24 -9.51 -7.18
CA ALA A 569 -4.22 -8.63 -6.03
C ALA A 569 -3.01 -8.85 -5.10
N VAL A 570 -2.75 -7.85 -4.27
CA VAL A 570 -1.71 -7.85 -3.24
C VAL A 570 -2.37 -7.68 -1.87
N GLN A 571 -1.97 -8.51 -0.91
CA GLN A 571 -2.43 -8.39 0.47
C GLN A 571 -1.83 -7.16 1.15
N LEU A 572 -2.66 -6.38 1.83
CA LEU A 572 -2.26 -5.14 2.48
C LEU A 572 -1.82 -5.37 3.94
N GLY A 573 -0.73 -4.75 4.38
CA GLY A 573 -0.20 -4.80 5.75
C GLY A 573 0.83 -5.92 5.98
N GLY A 574 0.48 -7.16 5.63
CA GLY A 574 1.37 -8.32 5.76
C GLY A 574 0.63 -9.65 5.69
N VAL A 575 1.35 -10.76 5.86
CA VAL A 575 0.80 -12.11 5.88
C VAL A 575 -0.32 -12.23 6.93
N GLY A 576 -1.48 -12.79 6.58
CA GLY A 576 -2.63 -12.92 7.48
C GLY A 576 -3.32 -11.62 7.92
N SER A 577 -3.03 -10.47 7.30
CA SER A 577 -3.61 -9.17 7.66
C SER A 577 -5.12 -9.09 7.46
N ALA A 578 -5.82 -8.34 8.32
CA ALA A 578 -7.25 -8.14 8.24
C ALA A 578 -7.68 -7.04 7.25
N MET A 579 -6.73 -6.25 6.74
CA MET A 579 -6.99 -5.24 5.70
C MET A 579 -7.41 -5.88 4.37
N GLY A 580 -7.13 -7.17 4.20
CA GLY A 580 -7.49 -7.94 3.01
C GLY A 580 -6.54 -7.67 1.84
N SER A 581 -7.02 -7.82 0.61
CA SER A 581 -6.21 -7.63 -0.60
C SER A 581 -6.82 -6.65 -1.59
N LEU A 582 -5.95 -5.91 -2.25
CA LEU A 582 -6.29 -4.85 -3.21
C LEU A 582 -5.65 -5.17 -4.55
N GLY A 583 -6.38 -4.96 -5.63
CA GLY A 583 -5.92 -5.33 -6.96
C GLY A 583 -6.87 -4.93 -8.06
N MET A 584 -6.78 -5.63 -9.19
CA MET A 584 -7.63 -5.44 -10.35
C MET A 584 -8.31 -6.73 -10.77
N TRP A 585 -9.37 -6.56 -11.56
CA TRP A 585 -10.04 -7.63 -12.28
C TRP A 585 -10.16 -7.28 -13.76
N THR A 586 -10.20 -8.30 -14.60
CA THR A 586 -10.31 -8.20 -16.06
C THR A 586 -10.86 -9.51 -16.65
N GLY A 587 -11.04 -9.60 -17.97
CA GLY A 587 -11.46 -10.83 -18.65
C GLY A 587 -10.44 -11.96 -18.48
N ALA A 588 -10.92 -13.18 -18.27
CA ALA A 588 -10.07 -14.35 -17.98
C ALA A 588 -9.19 -14.78 -19.18
N PHE A 589 -9.62 -14.43 -20.40
CA PHE A 589 -8.90 -14.75 -21.63
C PHE A 589 -7.91 -13.65 -22.05
N HIS A 590 -7.96 -12.49 -21.38
CA HIS A 590 -7.07 -11.36 -21.61
C HIS A 590 -7.08 -10.89 -23.07
N GLU A 591 -8.28 -10.74 -23.61
CA GLU A 591 -8.53 -10.27 -24.97
C GLU A 591 -8.23 -8.77 -25.07
N ASP A 592 -7.85 -8.34 -26.28
CA ASP A 592 -7.63 -6.92 -26.54
C ASP A 592 -8.96 -6.18 -26.35
N GLY A 593 -8.96 -5.19 -25.47
CA GLY A 593 -10.18 -4.48 -25.13
C GLY A 593 -10.95 -5.06 -23.95
N ASP A 594 -10.43 -6.06 -23.24
CA ASP A 594 -11.07 -6.57 -22.02
C ASP A 594 -11.36 -5.44 -21.02
N PRO A 595 -12.46 -5.55 -20.24
CA PRO A 595 -12.74 -4.57 -19.22
C PRO A 595 -11.66 -4.59 -18.15
N LEU A 596 -11.53 -3.46 -17.45
CA LEU A 596 -10.58 -3.28 -16.36
C LEU A 596 -11.31 -2.62 -15.20
N GLY A 597 -11.10 -3.16 -14.00
CA GLY A 597 -11.58 -2.50 -12.80
C GLY A 597 -10.76 -2.78 -11.57
N VAL A 598 -11.07 -2.03 -10.52
CA VAL A 598 -10.44 -2.13 -9.20
C VAL A 598 -11.22 -3.13 -8.35
N MET A 599 -10.51 -3.92 -7.54
CA MET A 599 -11.11 -4.72 -6.49
C MET A 599 -10.43 -4.50 -5.14
N TRP A 600 -11.23 -4.50 -4.08
CA TRP A 600 -10.75 -4.61 -2.70
C TRP A 600 -11.58 -5.66 -1.98
N GLN A 601 -10.93 -6.71 -1.48
CA GLN A 601 -11.59 -7.79 -0.75
C GLN A 601 -11.12 -7.86 0.69
N TRP A 602 -12.05 -8.12 1.61
CA TRP A 602 -11.78 -8.27 3.04
C TRP A 602 -12.56 -9.43 3.64
N ARG A 603 -11.99 -10.02 4.69
CA ARG A 603 -12.59 -11.16 5.38
C ARG A 603 -13.62 -10.68 6.41
N VAL A 604 -14.71 -11.45 6.56
CA VAL A 604 -15.82 -11.17 7.49
C VAL A 604 -16.22 -12.36 8.36
N GLY A 605 -15.73 -13.57 8.04
CA GLY A 605 -15.99 -14.81 8.78
C GLY A 605 -14.87 -15.82 8.61
#